data_AF-R5V2S8-F1
#
_entry.id   AF-R5V2S8-F1
#
_cell.length_a   1.000
_cell.length_b   1.000
_cell.length_c   1.000
_cell.angle_alpha   90.00
_cell.angle_beta   90.00
_cell.angle_gamma   90.00
#
_symmetry.space_group_name_H-M   'P 1'
#
loop_
_entity.id
_entity.type
_entity.pdbx_description
1 polymer ?
#
loop_
_entity_poly.entity_id
_entity_poly.type
_entity_poly.pdbx_seq_one_letter_code
_entity_poly.pdbx_strand_id
1 'polypeptide(L)'
;MKHVMLDCYGANARQLDDMKLINEVLNQLVYRLQIRPIEPPQLLPYYYGSVKEDIGVSARVLLEGGHVTIHTFPMRECYFVDIFYAHDFDENEAYHFFLDELIFNPSISNFAVRNRDINTFNMVQYQANQDFGPHILIDMMAKKEPTMEMFFDFLENLVTKINMDPITRATVLKSTPNHPKYLSAIIIIAQSHIALHYDYQTKKIYADIFSCAPFDYTSIGDEFIDLGTIISNELVVRGSKHIEKIKNPNQDETLQSQIYWQKVIAKK
;
A
#
# COMPACT_ATOMS: atom_id res chain seq x y z
N MET A 1 13.92 1.60 -11.28
CA MET A 1 13.13 2.08 -10.13
C MET A 1 12.57 0.88 -9.39
N LYS A 2 12.59 0.90 -8.06
CA LYS A 2 12.09 -0.19 -7.22
C LYS A 2 10.80 0.21 -6.52
N HIS A 3 9.89 -0.76 -6.42
CA HIS A 3 8.72 -0.71 -5.56
C HIS A 3 8.82 -1.88 -4.59
N VAL A 4 9.10 -1.57 -3.33
CA VAL A 4 9.19 -2.54 -2.24
C VAL A 4 7.85 -2.55 -1.50
N MET A 5 7.28 -3.73 -1.34
CA MET A 5 6.05 -4.01 -0.61
C MET A 5 6.37 -4.96 0.54
N LEU A 6 6.07 -4.54 1.76
CA LEU A 6 6.19 -5.40 2.95
C LEU A 6 4.80 -5.71 3.48
N ASP A 7 4.53 -7.02 3.65
CA ASP A 7 3.37 -7.50 4.36
C ASP A 7 3.81 -8.17 5.67
N CYS A 8 3.79 -7.40 6.75
CA CYS A 8 4.39 -7.77 8.03
C CYS A 8 3.32 -8.26 9.02
N TYR A 9 3.52 -9.47 9.55
CA TYR A 9 2.61 -10.13 10.50
C TYR A 9 3.31 -10.51 11.80
N GLY A 10 2.54 -10.68 12.88
CA GLY A 10 3.08 -10.99 14.20
C GLY A 10 3.79 -9.78 14.82
N ALA A 11 3.36 -8.57 14.46
CA ALA A 11 3.93 -7.34 14.95
C ALA A 11 3.36 -6.93 16.31
N ASN A 12 4.11 -6.12 17.06
CA ASN A 12 3.69 -5.68 18.37
C ASN A 12 2.54 -4.66 18.29
N ALA A 13 1.34 -5.05 18.74
CA ALA A 13 0.15 -4.19 18.70
C ALA A 13 0.34 -2.80 19.35
N ARG A 14 1.16 -2.67 20.40
CA ARG A 14 1.41 -1.37 21.04
C ARG A 14 2.29 -0.46 20.18
N GLN A 15 3.28 -1.02 19.47
CA GLN A 15 4.10 -0.26 18.54
C GLN A 15 3.26 0.25 17.37
N LEU A 16 2.32 -0.57 16.89
CA LEU A 16 1.43 -0.23 15.77
C LEU A 16 0.47 0.93 16.06
N ASP A 17 0.10 1.13 17.33
CA ASP A 17 -0.79 2.22 17.77
C ASP A 17 -0.02 3.47 18.24
N ASP A 18 1.31 3.41 18.30
CA ASP A 18 2.16 4.53 18.74
C ASP A 18 2.49 5.46 17.56
N MET A 19 1.68 6.49 17.38
CA MET A 19 1.91 7.51 16.34
C MET A 19 3.28 8.19 16.43
N LYS A 20 3.87 8.34 17.64
CA LYS A 20 5.19 8.98 17.75
C LYS A 20 6.26 8.06 17.20
N LEU A 21 6.18 6.77 17.54
CA LEU A 21 7.06 5.75 16.97
C LEU A 21 6.91 5.68 15.46
N ILE A 22 5.69 5.63 14.92
CA ILE A 22 5.47 5.59 13.46
C ILE A 22 6.08 6.82 12.77
N ASN A 23 5.95 8.01 13.35
CA ASN A 23 6.59 9.21 12.82
C ASN A 23 8.13 9.10 12.84
N GLU A 24 8.70 8.59 13.92
CA GLU A 24 10.15 8.40 14.05
C GLU A 24 10.67 7.38 13.04
N VAL A 25 10.01 6.22 12.94
CA VAL A 25 10.30 5.15 11.97
C VAL A 25 10.36 5.71 10.55
N LEU A 26 9.39 6.51 10.13
CA LEU A 26 9.38 7.08 8.77
C LEU A 26 10.53 8.09 8.54
N ASN A 27 10.86 8.92 9.52
CA ASN A 27 11.99 9.86 9.40
C ASN A 27 13.33 9.11 9.33
N GLN A 28 13.51 8.10 10.18
CA GLN A 28 14.72 7.30 10.21
C GLN A 28 14.87 6.44 8.94
N LEU A 29 13.78 5.83 8.44
CA LEU A 29 13.75 5.05 7.20
C LEU A 29 14.29 5.89 6.04
N VAL A 30 13.72 7.08 5.85
CA VAL A 30 14.09 7.99 4.76
C VAL A 30 15.57 8.36 4.83
N TYR A 31 16.09 8.63 6.03
CA TYR A 31 17.51 8.89 6.26
C TYR A 31 18.40 7.68 5.97
N ARG A 32 18.04 6.49 6.48
CA ARG A 32 18.80 5.24 6.34
C ARG A 32 18.89 4.79 4.88
N LEU A 33 17.78 4.86 4.16
CA LEU A 33 17.72 4.52 2.73
C LEU A 33 18.29 5.60 1.82
N GLN A 34 18.66 6.77 2.35
CA GLN A 34 19.14 7.92 1.58
C GLN A 34 18.18 8.36 0.47
N ILE A 35 16.87 8.14 0.68
CA ILE A 35 15.81 8.59 -0.22
C ILE A 35 15.41 10.01 0.13
N ARG A 36 15.01 10.80 -0.87
CA ARG A 36 14.76 12.24 -0.66
C ARG A 36 13.27 12.53 -0.43
N PRO A 37 12.85 12.97 0.76
CA PRO A 37 11.47 13.39 1.02
C PRO A 37 11.21 14.79 0.45
N ILE A 38 9.97 15.06 0.04
CA ILE A 38 9.52 16.40 -0.37
C ILE A 38 8.57 17.05 0.66
N GLU A 39 8.16 16.27 1.67
CA GLU A 39 7.35 16.69 2.80
C GLU A 39 7.76 15.89 4.06
N PRO A 40 7.47 16.37 5.27
CA PRO A 40 7.55 15.54 6.47
C PRO A 40 6.46 14.46 6.48
N PRO A 41 6.64 13.37 7.27
CA PRO A 41 5.60 12.35 7.42
C PRO A 41 4.25 12.92 7.82
N GLN A 42 3.21 12.49 7.12
CA GLN A 42 1.82 12.79 7.42
C GLN A 42 1.19 11.58 8.10
N LEU A 43 0.72 11.77 9.34
CA LEU A 43 0.11 10.71 10.14
C LEU A 43 -1.40 10.88 10.22
N LEU A 44 -2.11 9.78 10.02
CA LEU A 44 -3.55 9.71 9.87
C LEU A 44 -4.09 8.59 10.77
N PRO A 45 -4.55 8.92 11.98
CA PRO A 45 -5.21 7.94 12.83
C PRO A 45 -6.57 7.57 12.21
N TYR A 46 -6.82 6.27 12.09
CA TYR A 46 -8.04 5.70 11.55
C TYR A 46 -8.69 4.82 12.62
N TYR A 47 -9.45 5.46 13.51
CA TYR A 47 -10.13 4.80 14.64
C TYR A 47 -11.66 4.79 14.50
N TYR A 48 -12.18 5.27 13.37
CA TYR A 48 -13.60 5.43 13.09
C TYR A 48 -14.07 4.57 11.91
N GLY A 49 -13.27 3.58 11.51
CA GLY A 49 -13.60 2.66 10.43
C GLY A 49 -14.83 1.81 10.73
N SER A 50 -15.47 1.33 9.67
CA SER A 50 -16.65 0.46 9.75
C SER A 50 -16.32 -0.94 10.26
N VAL A 51 -15.09 -1.41 10.01
CA VAL A 51 -14.55 -2.68 10.50
C VAL A 51 -13.68 -2.40 11.72
N LYS A 52 -14.05 -2.98 12.87
CA LYS A 52 -13.40 -2.67 14.17
C LYS A 52 -11.97 -3.16 14.26
N GLU A 53 -11.67 -4.28 13.61
CA GLU A 53 -10.34 -4.88 13.56
C GLU A 53 -9.38 -4.11 12.63
N ASP A 54 -9.93 -3.24 11.79
CA ASP A 54 -9.26 -2.42 10.78
C ASP A 54 -9.05 -0.99 11.29
N ILE A 55 -8.83 -0.84 12.60
CA ILE A 55 -8.36 0.42 13.17
C ILE A 55 -6.84 0.48 13.14
N GLY A 56 -6.27 1.68 13.22
CA GLY A 56 -4.83 1.87 13.39
C GLY A 56 -4.34 3.22 12.88
N VAL A 57 -3.06 3.28 12.55
CA VAL A 57 -2.40 4.47 12.00
C VAL A 57 -2.05 4.21 10.54
N SER A 58 -2.51 5.09 9.64
CA SER A 58 -1.96 5.23 8.30
C SER A 58 -0.99 6.40 8.29
N ALA A 59 0.12 6.28 7.59
CA ALA A 59 1.04 7.39 7.41
C ALA A 59 1.69 7.34 6.04
N ARG A 60 2.15 8.51 5.56
CA ARG A 60 2.81 8.63 4.26
C ARG A 60 3.93 9.67 4.27
N VAL A 61 4.84 9.52 3.30
CA VAL A 61 5.85 10.51 2.94
C VAL A 61 5.91 10.57 1.42
N LEU A 62 5.65 11.72 0.80
CA LEU A 62 5.98 11.92 -0.61
C LEU A 62 7.49 12.13 -0.77
N LEU A 63 8.05 11.49 -1.81
CA LEU A 63 9.47 11.55 -2.16
C LEU A 63 9.67 12.35 -3.46
N GLU A 64 10.92 12.70 -3.78
CA GLU A 64 11.31 13.24 -5.10
C GLU A 64 11.15 12.14 -6.16
N GLY A 65 9.91 11.89 -6.60
CA GLY A 65 9.57 10.85 -7.57
C GLY A 65 9.17 9.53 -6.91
N GLY A 66 8.24 9.56 -5.96
CA GLY A 66 7.73 8.33 -5.32
C GLY A 66 7.05 8.61 -4.00
N HIS A 67 6.88 7.56 -3.19
CA HIS A 67 6.26 7.66 -1.88
C HIS A 67 6.74 6.56 -0.94
N VAL A 68 6.57 6.81 0.35
CA VAL A 68 6.48 5.78 1.39
C VAL A 68 5.07 5.82 1.96
N THR A 69 4.42 4.68 2.13
CA THR A 69 3.21 4.55 2.95
C THR A 69 3.37 3.44 3.97
N ILE A 70 2.69 3.60 5.10
CA ILE A 70 2.55 2.55 6.10
C ILE A 70 1.11 2.53 6.60
N HIS A 71 0.51 1.35 6.65
CA HIS A 71 -0.83 1.12 7.18
C HIS A 71 -0.73 0.06 8.27
N THR A 72 -1.08 0.44 9.50
CA THR A 72 -0.96 -0.43 10.68
C THR A 72 -2.33 -0.92 11.13
N PHE A 73 -2.35 -2.13 11.71
CA PHE A 73 -3.55 -2.80 12.20
C PHE A 73 -3.26 -3.43 13.57
N PRO A 74 -3.33 -2.65 14.68
CA PRO A 74 -2.98 -3.14 16.01
C PRO A 74 -3.74 -4.39 16.44
N MET A 75 -5.06 -4.45 16.20
CA MET A 75 -5.89 -5.61 16.57
C MET A 75 -5.55 -6.87 15.77
N ARG A 76 -4.97 -6.70 14.59
CA ARG A 76 -4.53 -7.77 13.69
C ARG A 76 -3.07 -8.15 13.90
N GLU A 77 -2.30 -7.34 14.62
CA GLU A 77 -0.84 -7.51 14.78
C GLU A 77 -0.13 -7.58 13.42
N CYS A 78 -0.53 -6.71 12.49
CA CYS A 78 0.09 -6.61 11.17
C CYS A 78 0.20 -5.17 10.69
N TYR A 79 1.08 -4.94 9.72
CA TYR A 79 1.19 -3.68 9.01
C TYR A 79 1.69 -3.89 7.59
N PHE A 80 1.34 -2.95 6.71
CA PHE A 80 1.72 -2.95 5.31
C PHE A 80 2.52 -1.71 4.99
N VAL A 81 3.62 -1.88 4.26
CA VAL A 81 4.48 -0.79 3.81
C VAL A 81 4.64 -0.84 2.31
N ASP A 82 4.62 0.33 1.70
CA ASP A 82 5.01 0.54 0.31
C ASP A 82 6.10 1.59 0.25
N ILE A 83 7.22 1.25 -0.42
CA ILE A 83 8.31 2.17 -0.73
C ILE A 83 8.50 2.14 -2.24
N PHE A 84 8.06 3.20 -2.91
CA PHE A 84 8.30 3.41 -4.33
C PHE A 84 9.22 4.62 -4.50
N TYR A 85 10.32 4.46 -5.25
CA TYR A 85 11.24 5.56 -5.51
C TYR A 85 11.80 5.53 -6.94
N ALA A 86 11.86 6.71 -7.56
CA ALA A 86 12.35 6.93 -8.92
C ALA A 86 13.88 6.72 -9.06
N HIS A 87 14.61 6.67 -7.96
CA HIS A 87 16.02 6.31 -7.95
C HIS A 87 16.23 4.97 -7.24
N ASP A 88 17.42 4.40 -7.41
CA ASP A 88 17.76 3.15 -6.75
C ASP A 88 17.95 3.36 -5.24
N PHE A 89 17.64 2.34 -4.46
CA PHE A 89 17.89 2.26 -3.03
C PHE A 89 18.08 0.79 -2.62
N ASP A 90 18.65 0.56 -1.44
CA ASP A 90 18.88 -0.79 -0.93
C ASP A 90 17.61 -1.37 -0.29
N GLU A 91 16.99 -2.32 -0.97
CA GLU A 91 15.80 -3.03 -0.51
C GLU A 91 16.08 -3.91 0.72
N ASN A 92 17.30 -4.41 0.87
CA ASN A 92 17.67 -5.26 2.02
C ASN A 92 17.83 -4.39 3.27
N GLU A 93 18.40 -3.19 3.13
CA GLU A 93 18.41 -2.20 4.22
C GLU A 93 16.99 -1.85 4.65
N ALA A 94 16.03 -1.71 3.72
CA ALA A 94 14.64 -1.46 4.06
C ALA A 94 14.02 -2.63 4.86
N TYR A 95 14.28 -3.87 4.44
CA TYR A 95 13.83 -5.06 5.16
C TYR A 95 14.42 -5.13 6.58
N HIS A 96 15.74 -4.97 6.72
CA HIS A 96 16.43 -5.01 8.01
C HIS A 96 16.00 -3.87 8.93
N PHE A 97 15.81 -2.67 8.39
CA PHE A 97 15.32 -1.53 9.16
C PHE A 97 13.97 -1.84 9.83
N PHE A 98 13.01 -2.42 9.09
CA PHE A 98 11.71 -2.76 9.68
C PHE A 98 11.80 -3.92 10.68
N LEU A 99 12.72 -4.87 10.50
CA LEU A 99 12.94 -5.94 11.48
C LEU A 99 13.41 -5.40 12.83
N ASP A 100 14.24 -4.35 12.80
CA ASP A 100 14.84 -3.77 13.99
C ASP A 100 13.87 -2.77 14.68
N GLU A 101 13.22 -1.90 13.91
CA GLU A 101 12.45 -0.78 14.46
C GLU A 101 10.96 -1.09 14.67
N LEU A 102 10.36 -1.93 13.82
CA LEU A 102 8.94 -2.28 13.88
C LEU A 102 8.75 -3.79 13.79
N ILE A 103 9.23 -4.48 14.82
CA ILE A 103 9.34 -5.94 14.94
C ILE A 103 8.13 -6.66 14.34
N PHE A 104 8.40 -7.63 13.47
CA PHE A 104 7.45 -8.56 12.88
C PHE A 104 8.05 -9.97 12.82
N ASN A 105 7.24 -10.99 12.52
CA ASN A 105 7.69 -12.35 12.35
C ASN A 105 8.03 -12.64 10.87
N PRO A 106 9.31 -12.87 10.51
CA PRO A 106 9.73 -13.16 9.14
C PRO A 106 9.08 -14.39 8.52
N SER A 107 8.77 -15.43 9.31
CA SER A 107 8.33 -16.72 8.77
C SER A 107 6.92 -16.70 8.19
N ILE A 108 6.15 -15.68 8.55
CA ILE A 108 4.76 -15.50 8.14
C ILE A 108 4.52 -14.17 7.42
N SER A 109 5.61 -13.44 7.12
CA SER A 109 5.58 -12.15 6.45
C SER A 109 6.11 -12.26 5.04
N ASN A 110 5.69 -11.33 4.18
CA ASN A 110 6.09 -11.32 2.78
C ASN A 110 6.88 -10.04 2.46
N PHE A 111 7.95 -10.21 1.70
CA PHE A 111 8.77 -9.12 1.18
C PHE A 111 8.83 -9.22 -0.33
N ALA A 112 8.19 -8.29 -1.01
CA ALA A 112 8.10 -8.27 -2.47
C ALA A 112 8.79 -7.03 -3.03
N VAL A 113 9.65 -7.24 -4.02
CA VAL A 113 10.28 -6.17 -4.78
C VAL A 113 9.81 -6.26 -6.23
N ARG A 114 9.40 -5.12 -6.80
CA ARG A 114 9.06 -4.99 -8.21
C ARG A 114 9.95 -3.94 -8.86
N ASN A 115 10.49 -4.29 -10.03
CA ASN A 115 11.26 -3.37 -10.84
C ASN A 115 10.32 -2.66 -11.84
N ARG A 116 10.07 -1.37 -11.60
CA ARG A 116 9.16 -0.55 -12.41
C ARG A 116 9.78 -0.09 -13.73
N ASP A 117 11.03 -0.45 -14.02
CA ASP A 117 11.66 -0.21 -15.34
C ASP A 117 11.30 -1.30 -16.36
N ILE A 118 10.76 -2.44 -15.91
CA ILE A 118 10.44 -3.59 -16.75
C ILE A 118 8.96 -3.54 -17.11
N ASN A 119 8.67 -3.35 -18.40
CA ASN A 119 7.29 -3.42 -18.90
C ASN A 119 6.74 -4.84 -18.73
N THR A 120 5.70 -4.95 -17.92
CA THR A 120 5.03 -6.20 -17.57
C THR A 120 3.53 -6.03 -17.76
N PHE A 121 2.87 -7.06 -18.29
CA PHE A 121 1.42 -7.16 -18.30
C PHE A 121 1.05 -8.45 -17.56
N ASN A 122 0.82 -8.32 -16.26
CA ASN A 122 0.55 -9.47 -15.41
C ASN A 122 -0.57 -9.14 -14.42
N MET A 123 -1.77 -9.61 -14.74
CA MET A 123 -2.95 -9.48 -13.87
C MET A 123 -3.23 -10.83 -13.25
N VAL A 124 -2.71 -11.06 -12.04
CA VAL A 124 -2.99 -12.29 -11.30
C VAL A 124 -4.43 -12.30 -10.79
N GLN A 125 -4.96 -13.51 -10.56
CA GLN A 125 -6.27 -13.64 -9.91
C GLN A 125 -6.15 -13.30 -8.43
N TYR A 126 -7.08 -12.50 -7.95
CA TYR A 126 -7.21 -12.09 -6.55
C TYR A 126 -8.42 -12.79 -5.90
N GLN A 127 -8.26 -13.30 -4.68
CA GLN A 127 -9.31 -13.97 -3.93
C GLN A 127 -9.82 -13.06 -2.81
N ALA A 128 -10.93 -12.38 -3.07
CA ALA A 128 -11.47 -11.36 -2.16
C ALA A 128 -11.77 -11.80 -0.73
N ASN A 129 -11.99 -13.11 -0.52
CA ASN A 129 -12.24 -13.72 0.78
C ASN A 129 -10.96 -14.06 1.55
N GLN A 130 -9.82 -14.23 0.88
CA GLN A 130 -8.57 -14.69 1.51
C GLN A 130 -7.51 -13.60 1.58
N ASP A 131 -7.42 -12.78 0.54
CA ASP A 131 -6.37 -11.80 0.36
C ASP A 131 -6.78 -10.45 0.95
N PHE A 132 -5.81 -9.68 1.45
CA PHE A 132 -6.10 -8.35 1.98
C PHE A 132 -6.60 -7.43 0.86
N GLY A 133 -5.90 -7.40 -0.27
CA GLY A 133 -6.43 -6.72 -1.44
C GLY A 133 -5.48 -6.66 -2.64
N PRO A 134 -5.98 -6.20 -3.80
CA PRO A 134 -5.17 -6.01 -5.00
C PRO A 134 -4.36 -4.71 -4.88
N HIS A 135 -3.14 -4.77 -5.40
CA HIS A 135 -2.24 -3.63 -5.55
C HIS A 135 -1.78 -3.54 -7.00
N ILE A 136 -2.28 -2.53 -7.72
CA ILE A 136 -2.07 -2.36 -9.15
C ILE A 136 -0.98 -1.32 -9.41
N LEU A 137 0.02 -1.73 -10.19
CA LEU A 137 1.19 -0.97 -10.57
C LEU A 137 1.07 -0.62 -12.06
N ILE A 138 0.82 0.66 -12.37
CA ILE A 138 0.68 1.12 -13.76
C ILE A 138 1.86 2.00 -14.14
N ASP A 139 2.49 1.72 -15.28
CA ASP A 139 3.35 2.68 -15.99
C ASP A 139 2.59 3.13 -17.24
N MET A 140 2.58 4.42 -17.50
CA MET A 140 1.91 5.00 -18.66
C MET A 140 2.66 6.21 -19.22
N MET A 141 2.50 6.41 -20.52
CA MET A 141 2.94 7.62 -21.19
C MET A 141 1.84 8.68 -21.08
N ALA A 142 2.17 9.85 -20.51
CA ALA A 142 1.20 10.93 -20.35
C ALA A 142 0.78 11.49 -21.71
N LYS A 143 -0.53 11.71 -21.89
CA LYS A 143 -1.09 12.35 -23.10
C LYS A 143 -0.65 13.80 -23.24
N LYS A 144 -0.52 14.48 -22.10
CA LYS A 144 -0.02 15.85 -21.95
C LYS A 144 0.58 16.01 -20.56
N GLU A 145 1.33 17.09 -20.34
CA GLU A 145 1.80 17.44 -19.00
C GLU A 145 0.60 17.65 -18.06
N PRO A 146 0.48 16.86 -16.97
CA PRO A 146 -0.62 17.00 -16.03
C PRO A 146 -0.46 18.24 -15.15
N THR A 147 -1.57 18.91 -14.86
CA THR A 147 -1.62 19.98 -13.84
C THR A 147 -1.89 19.40 -12.46
N MET A 148 -1.73 20.22 -11.41
CA MET A 148 -2.04 19.78 -10.05
C MET A 148 -3.53 19.47 -9.89
N GLU A 149 -4.38 20.27 -10.51
CA GLU A 149 -5.84 20.11 -10.53
C GLU A 149 -6.23 18.81 -11.24
N MET A 150 -5.59 18.48 -12.36
CA MET A 150 -5.86 17.21 -13.06
C MET A 150 -5.59 16.00 -12.17
N PHE A 151 -4.47 15.99 -11.43
CA PHE A 151 -4.15 14.90 -10.50
C PHE A 151 -5.07 14.88 -9.29
N PHE A 152 -5.43 16.05 -8.75
CA PHE A 152 -6.38 16.15 -7.65
C PHE A 152 -7.75 15.58 -8.05
N ASP A 153 -8.33 16.09 -9.13
CA ASP A 153 -9.65 15.67 -9.61
C ASP A 153 -9.66 14.19 -10.01
N PHE A 154 -8.58 13.70 -10.62
CA PHE A 154 -8.46 12.29 -10.97
C PHE A 154 -8.56 11.40 -9.73
N LEU A 155 -7.77 11.68 -8.68
CA LEU A 155 -7.76 10.86 -7.47
C LEU A 155 -9.11 10.89 -6.75
N GLU A 156 -9.73 12.06 -6.62
CA GLU A 156 -11.04 12.21 -5.97
C GLU A 156 -12.14 11.45 -6.71
N ASN A 157 -12.13 11.51 -8.05
CA ASN A 157 -13.09 10.79 -8.87
C ASN A 157 -12.82 9.28 -8.86
N LEU A 158 -11.55 8.86 -8.94
CA LEU A 158 -11.19 7.45 -8.97
C LEU A 158 -11.63 6.74 -7.70
N VAL A 159 -11.38 7.33 -6.52
CA VAL A 159 -11.82 6.79 -5.22
C VAL A 159 -13.33 6.53 -5.20
N THR A 160 -14.11 7.46 -5.73
CA THR A 160 -15.57 7.31 -5.84
C THR A 160 -15.95 6.17 -6.78
N LYS A 161 -15.28 6.04 -7.92
CA LYS A 161 -15.56 5.01 -8.93
C LYS A 161 -15.20 3.60 -8.47
N ILE A 162 -14.10 3.45 -7.73
CA ILE A 162 -13.71 2.16 -7.13
C ILE A 162 -14.44 1.87 -5.81
N ASN A 163 -15.38 2.73 -5.41
CA ASN A 163 -16.21 2.61 -4.20
C ASN A 163 -15.37 2.39 -2.93
N MET A 164 -14.32 3.21 -2.77
CA MET A 164 -13.49 3.23 -1.56
C MET A 164 -13.80 4.44 -0.69
N ASP A 165 -13.63 4.29 0.61
CA ASP A 165 -13.79 5.38 1.57
C ASP A 165 -12.50 6.21 1.65
N PRO A 166 -12.50 7.49 1.24
CA PRO A 166 -11.35 8.37 1.45
C PRO A 166 -11.20 8.71 2.94
N ILE A 167 -9.99 8.51 3.46
CA ILE A 167 -9.59 9.03 4.79
C ILE A 167 -9.16 10.49 4.65
N THR A 168 -8.49 10.83 3.56
CA THR A 168 -8.05 12.20 3.26
C THR A 168 -8.57 12.69 1.92
N ARG A 169 -8.45 14.00 1.70
CA ARG A 169 -8.44 14.56 0.35
C ARG A 169 -7.13 14.23 -0.37
N ALA A 170 -7.14 14.30 -1.69
CA ALA A 170 -5.95 14.17 -2.51
C ALA A 170 -4.96 15.29 -2.16
N THR A 171 -3.70 14.91 -1.94
CA THR A 171 -2.58 15.84 -1.78
C THR A 171 -1.76 15.80 -3.05
N VAL A 172 -1.45 16.97 -3.62
CA VAL A 172 -0.66 17.10 -4.83
C VAL A 172 0.50 18.04 -4.58
N LEU A 173 1.72 17.59 -4.86
CA LEU A 173 2.95 18.35 -4.62
C LEU A 173 3.92 18.24 -5.79
N LYS A 174 4.59 19.37 -6.08
CA LYS A 174 5.77 19.40 -6.93
C LYS A 174 7.01 19.09 -6.09
N SER A 175 7.93 18.32 -6.66
CA SER A 175 9.22 17.98 -6.03
C SER A 175 10.04 19.18 -5.58
N THR A 176 9.99 20.28 -6.33
CA THR A 176 10.60 21.56 -5.98
C THR A 176 9.69 22.72 -6.42
N PRO A 177 9.78 23.90 -5.78
CA PRO A 177 9.02 25.07 -6.21
C PRO A 177 9.38 25.56 -7.62
N ASN A 178 10.68 25.49 -7.96
CA ASN A 178 11.22 25.92 -9.24
C ASN A 178 11.82 24.71 -9.98
N HIS A 179 11.52 24.58 -11.28
CA HIS A 179 11.98 23.49 -12.14
C HIS A 179 11.75 22.09 -11.54
N PRO A 180 10.49 21.72 -11.26
CA PRO A 180 10.18 20.41 -10.67
C PRO A 180 10.62 19.28 -11.59
N LYS A 181 11.23 18.24 -11.01
CA LYS A 181 11.53 16.98 -11.71
C LYS A 181 10.32 16.05 -11.72
N TYR A 182 9.52 16.11 -10.65
CA TYR A 182 8.33 15.30 -10.46
C TYR A 182 7.13 16.13 -9.98
N LEU A 183 5.95 15.72 -10.41
CA LEU A 183 4.65 16.07 -9.84
C LEU A 183 4.06 14.80 -9.22
N SER A 184 3.81 14.81 -7.91
CA SER A 184 3.29 13.65 -7.19
C SER A 184 1.93 13.96 -6.58
N ALA A 185 1.05 12.98 -6.57
CA ALA A 185 -0.24 13.04 -5.93
C ALA A 185 -0.52 11.77 -5.14
N ILE A 186 -1.20 11.88 -4.02
CA ILE A 186 -1.60 10.73 -3.20
C ILE A 186 -2.90 11.02 -2.45
N ILE A 187 -3.77 10.01 -2.37
CA ILE A 187 -4.96 10.01 -1.54
C ILE A 187 -4.92 8.77 -0.66
N ILE A 188 -5.16 8.96 0.64
CA ILE A 188 -5.25 7.86 1.58
C ILE A 188 -6.71 7.45 1.67
N ILE A 189 -6.97 6.18 1.38
CA ILE A 189 -8.26 5.52 1.50
C ILE A 189 -8.20 4.54 2.67
N ALA A 190 -9.31 3.92 3.06
CA ALA A 190 -9.40 2.97 4.17
C ALA A 190 -8.18 2.02 4.25
N GLN A 191 -7.21 2.36 5.11
CA GLN A 191 -5.92 1.70 5.32
C GLN A 191 -5.20 1.19 4.06
N SER A 192 -5.27 1.99 3.00
CA SER A 192 -4.59 1.77 1.74
C SER A 192 -4.42 3.11 1.01
N HIS A 193 -4.00 3.14 -0.25
CA HIS A 193 -3.70 4.41 -0.93
C HIS A 193 -3.78 4.31 -2.45
N ILE A 194 -3.96 5.48 -3.06
CA ILE A 194 -3.76 5.65 -4.51
C ILE A 194 -2.76 6.78 -4.70
N ALA A 195 -1.70 6.53 -5.47
CA ALA A 195 -0.66 7.50 -5.76
C ALA A 195 -0.36 7.62 -7.25
N LEU A 196 0.00 8.83 -7.68
CA LEU A 196 0.46 9.16 -9.03
C LEU A 196 1.79 9.91 -8.94
N HIS A 197 2.75 9.54 -9.79
CA HIS A 197 4.03 10.24 -9.92
C HIS A 197 4.32 10.51 -11.38
N TYR A 198 4.23 11.77 -11.80
CA TYR A 198 4.62 12.23 -13.12
C TYR A 198 6.08 12.68 -13.13
N ASP A 199 6.85 12.16 -14.08
CA ASP A 199 8.22 12.56 -14.35
C ASP A 199 8.26 13.55 -15.52
N TYR A 200 8.71 14.77 -15.26
CA TYR A 200 8.76 15.84 -16.25
C TYR A 200 9.75 15.57 -17.39
N GLN A 201 10.79 14.75 -17.15
CA GLN A 201 11.81 14.42 -18.15
C GLN A 201 11.32 13.30 -19.07
N THR A 202 10.83 12.20 -18.49
CA THR A 202 10.43 11.01 -19.28
C THR A 202 8.99 11.09 -19.79
N LYS A 203 8.20 12.04 -19.27
CA LYS A 203 6.77 12.22 -19.57
C LYS A 203 5.91 11.01 -19.18
N LYS A 204 6.43 10.14 -18.31
CA LYS A 204 5.71 8.99 -17.77
C LYS A 204 4.93 9.35 -16.51
N ILE A 205 3.82 8.65 -16.28
CA ILE A 205 3.10 8.63 -15.00
C ILE A 205 3.20 7.21 -14.45
N TYR A 206 3.64 7.11 -13.20
CA TYR A 206 3.60 5.88 -12.42
C TYR A 206 2.41 5.97 -11.48
N ALA A 207 1.46 5.06 -11.62
CA ALA A 207 0.34 4.93 -10.70
C ALA A 207 0.50 3.70 -9.80
N ASP A 208 0.00 3.86 -8.59
CA ASP A 208 -0.14 2.84 -7.56
C ASP A 208 -1.59 2.91 -7.06
N ILE A 209 -2.28 1.77 -7.11
CA ILE A 209 -3.64 1.61 -6.60
C ILE A 209 -3.63 0.41 -5.68
N PHE A 210 -3.39 0.63 -4.39
CA PHE A 210 -3.55 -0.39 -3.37
C PHE A 210 -4.92 -0.19 -2.68
N SER A 211 -5.70 -1.26 -2.58
CA SER A 211 -6.99 -1.26 -1.91
C SER A 211 -7.09 -2.41 -0.91
N CYS A 212 -7.71 -2.18 0.25
CA CYS A 212 -8.07 -3.24 1.21
C CYS A 212 -9.41 -3.95 0.88
N ALA A 213 -10.16 -3.44 -0.09
CA ALA A 213 -11.44 -3.99 -0.51
C ALA A 213 -11.40 -4.42 -1.99
N PRO A 214 -12.20 -5.45 -2.36
CA PRO A 214 -12.33 -5.85 -3.75
C PRO A 214 -12.90 -4.71 -4.60
N PHE A 215 -12.31 -4.48 -5.77
CA PHE A 215 -12.87 -3.63 -6.81
C PHE A 215 -12.69 -4.30 -8.17
N ASP A 216 -13.44 -3.84 -9.19
CA ASP A 216 -13.27 -4.32 -10.56
C ASP A 216 -11.97 -3.78 -11.15
N TYR A 217 -10.90 -4.54 -11.01
CA TYR A 217 -9.59 -4.20 -11.56
C TYR A 217 -9.48 -4.48 -13.06
N THR A 218 -10.47 -5.14 -13.68
CA THR A 218 -10.41 -5.49 -15.12
C THR A 218 -10.68 -4.28 -16.01
N SER A 219 -11.50 -3.34 -15.52
CA SER A 219 -11.86 -2.10 -16.20
C SER A 219 -11.07 -0.88 -15.72
N ILE A 220 -10.19 -1.04 -14.70
CA ILE A 220 -9.46 0.08 -14.10
C ILE A 220 -8.65 0.88 -15.12
N GLY A 221 -8.15 0.24 -16.18
CA GLY A 221 -7.39 0.92 -17.23
C GLY A 221 -8.20 1.96 -18.01
N ASP A 222 -9.53 1.81 -18.08
CA ASP A 222 -10.40 2.76 -18.77
C ASP A 222 -10.45 4.10 -18.04
N GLU A 223 -10.29 4.10 -16.72
CA GLU A 223 -10.24 5.31 -15.91
C GLU A 223 -9.04 6.20 -16.23
N PHE A 224 -7.98 5.60 -16.78
CA PHE A 224 -6.70 6.22 -17.04
C PHE A 224 -6.57 6.82 -18.46
N ILE A 225 -7.56 6.61 -19.34
CA ILE A 225 -7.53 7.01 -20.77
C ILE A 225 -7.27 8.52 -20.94
N ASP A 226 -7.83 9.34 -20.05
CA ASP A 226 -7.66 10.80 -20.12
C ASP A 226 -6.27 11.27 -19.67
N LEU A 227 -5.59 10.49 -18.82
CA LEU A 227 -4.24 10.80 -18.36
C LEU A 227 -3.18 10.38 -19.39
N GLY A 228 -3.36 9.24 -20.05
CA GLY A 228 -2.31 8.69 -20.90
C GLY A 228 -2.59 7.32 -21.48
N THR A 229 -1.55 6.74 -22.06
CA THR A 229 -1.56 5.38 -22.61
C THR A 229 -0.77 4.46 -21.70
N ILE A 230 -1.41 3.42 -21.18
CA ILE A 230 -0.77 2.39 -20.35
C ILE A 230 0.26 1.63 -21.18
N ILE A 231 1.49 1.55 -20.66
CA ILE A 231 2.61 0.82 -21.27
C ILE A 231 3.04 -0.40 -20.43
N SER A 232 2.62 -0.46 -19.17
CA SER A 232 2.83 -1.58 -18.26
C SER A 232 1.70 -1.62 -17.23
N ASN A 233 1.24 -2.82 -16.88
CA ASN A 233 0.26 -3.03 -15.81
C ASN A 233 0.52 -4.35 -15.09
N GLU A 234 0.76 -4.28 -13.79
CA GLU A 234 0.98 -5.44 -12.93
C GLU A 234 0.06 -5.38 -11.72
N LEU A 235 -0.63 -6.49 -11.41
CA LEU A 235 -1.35 -6.67 -10.16
C LEU A 235 -0.51 -7.55 -9.23
N VAL A 236 -0.26 -7.04 -8.04
CA VAL A 236 0.30 -7.78 -6.91
C VAL A 236 -0.79 -7.98 -5.87
N VAL A 237 -0.97 -9.21 -5.41
CA VAL A 237 -1.87 -9.51 -4.31
C VAL A 237 -1.16 -9.22 -2.99
N ARG A 238 -1.79 -8.42 -2.14
CA ARG A 238 -1.24 -8.02 -0.83
C ARG A 238 -1.93 -8.78 0.28
N GLY A 239 -1.11 -9.31 1.19
CA GLY A 239 -1.50 -9.89 2.46
C GLY A 239 -2.61 -10.94 2.46
N SER A 240 -3.00 -11.38 3.65
CA SER A 240 -4.19 -12.20 3.89
C SER A 240 -5.10 -11.58 4.96
N LYS A 241 -6.41 -11.76 4.78
CA LYS A 241 -7.46 -11.42 5.75
C LYS A 241 -7.54 -12.41 6.91
N HIS A 242 -7.02 -13.63 6.75
CA HIS A 242 -7.13 -14.72 7.72
C HIS A 242 -5.89 -14.85 8.60
N ILE A 243 -5.61 -13.82 9.39
CA ILE A 243 -4.42 -13.77 10.24
C ILE A 243 -4.41 -14.89 11.28
N GLU A 244 -5.56 -15.36 11.76
CA GLU A 244 -5.64 -16.51 12.66
C GLU A 244 -5.11 -17.81 12.02
N LYS A 245 -5.34 -18.01 10.72
CA LYS A 245 -4.81 -19.16 9.97
C LYS A 245 -3.29 -19.04 9.76
N ILE A 246 -2.80 -17.82 9.64
CA ILE A 246 -1.37 -17.52 9.53
C ILE A 246 -0.66 -17.74 10.89
N LYS A 247 -1.28 -17.33 12.00
CA LYS A 247 -0.73 -17.48 13.36
C LYS A 247 -0.74 -18.93 13.85
N ASN A 248 -1.73 -19.73 13.45
CA ASN A 248 -1.89 -21.12 13.90
C ASN A 248 -2.19 -22.07 12.73
N PRO A 249 -1.18 -22.51 11.96
CA PRO A 249 -1.40 -23.44 10.85
C PRO A 249 -2.02 -24.79 11.27
N ASN A 250 -1.89 -25.18 12.56
CA ASN A 250 -2.39 -26.46 13.10
C ASN A 250 -3.79 -26.39 13.76
N GLN A 251 -4.44 -25.23 13.83
CA GLN A 251 -5.76 -25.13 14.50
C GLN A 251 -6.91 -25.77 13.69
N ASP A 252 -6.75 -25.99 12.39
CA ASP A 252 -7.80 -26.54 11.52
C ASP A 252 -8.19 -27.98 11.90
N GLU A 253 -7.25 -28.82 12.31
CA GLU A 253 -7.55 -30.18 12.80
C GLU A 253 -8.31 -30.15 14.13
N THR A 254 -7.99 -29.20 15.00
CA THR A 254 -8.62 -29.05 16.32
C THR A 254 -10.03 -28.49 16.22
N LEU A 255 -10.26 -27.54 15.30
CA LEU A 255 -11.57 -26.97 15.04
C LEU A 255 -12.46 -28.00 14.31
N GLN A 256 -11.94 -28.74 13.34
CA GLN A 256 -12.68 -29.83 12.69
C GLN A 256 -13.03 -30.96 13.66
N SER A 257 -12.12 -31.33 14.56
CA SER A 257 -12.40 -32.34 15.59
C SER A 257 -13.40 -31.84 16.63
N GLN A 258 -13.35 -30.57 17.04
CA GLN A 258 -14.39 -29.96 17.91
C GLN A 258 -15.77 -29.90 17.23
N ILE A 259 -15.83 -29.50 15.96
CA ILE A 259 -17.09 -29.48 15.18
C ILE A 259 -17.63 -30.90 14.97
N TYR A 260 -16.76 -31.88 14.75
CA TYR A 260 -17.11 -33.30 14.68
C TYR A 260 -17.71 -33.79 16.01
N TRP A 261 -17.04 -33.52 17.14
CA TRP A 261 -17.54 -33.92 18.46
C TRP A 261 -18.87 -33.27 18.84
N GLN A 262 -19.07 -31.99 18.51
CA GLN A 262 -20.36 -31.32 18.70
C GLN A 262 -21.49 -31.96 17.88
N LYS A 263 -21.21 -32.38 16.63
CA LYS A 263 -22.19 -33.10 15.80
C LYS A 263 -22.50 -34.52 16.30
N VAL A 264 -21.54 -35.18 16.96
CA VAL A 264 -21.73 -36.50 17.58
C VAL A 264 -22.56 -36.40 18.87
N ILE A 265 -22.35 -35.36 19.67
CA ILE A 265 -23.09 -35.14 20.93
C ILE A 265 -24.54 -34.72 20.64
N ALA A 266 -24.78 -33.91 19.60
CA ALA A 266 -26.13 -33.47 19.20
C ALA A 266 -27.00 -34.57 18.54
N LYS A 267 -26.47 -35.79 18.38
CA LYS A 267 -27.17 -36.96 17.81
C LYS A 267 -27.52 -38.05 18.84
N LYS A 268 -27.39 -37.76 20.14
CA LYS A 268 -28.01 -38.53 21.22
C LYS A 268 -29.13 -37.72 21.87
#